data_AF-A0A5J6Q8Z7-F1
#
_entry.id   AF-A0A5J6Q8Z7-F1
#
_cell.length_a   1.000
_cell.length_b   1.000
_cell.length_c   1.000
_cell.angle_alpha   90.00
_cell.angle_beta   90.00
_cell.angle_gamma   90.00
#
_symmetry.space_group_name_H-M   'P 1'
#
loop_
_entity.id
_entity.type
_entity.pdbx_description
1 polymer ?
#
loop_
_entity_poly.entity_id
_entity_poly.type
_entity_poly.pdbx_seq_one_letter_code
_entity_poly.pdbx_strand_id
1 'polypeptide(L)'
;MDVLFIHQNFPGQFRHIARHLADLSNFRVLAIGQDHAPGLDSVQLHKYRPHRKASSKTHPYARTFEEAVLNGQQVLRLLLKGVVSENGK
;
A
#
# COMPACT_ATOMS: atom_id res chain seq x y z
N MET A 1 -18.26 -1.74 -6.40
CA MET A 1 -17.67 -1.83 -5.04
C MET A 1 -16.19 -1.46 -5.14
N ASP A 2 -15.67 -0.75 -4.13
CA ASP A 2 -14.25 -0.37 -4.10
C ASP A 2 -13.45 -1.33 -3.22
N VAL A 3 -12.28 -1.75 -3.71
CA VAL A 3 -11.35 -2.64 -3.01
C VAL A 3 -9.97 -2.02 -2.98
N LEU A 4 -9.38 -1.93 -1.79
CA LEU A 4 -8.03 -1.41 -1.56
C LEU A 4 -7.14 -2.48 -0.95
N PHE A 5 -6.08 -2.87 -1.65
CA PHE A 5 -5.03 -3.72 -1.11
C PHE A 5 -3.91 -2.87 -0.48
N ILE A 6 -3.47 -3.22 0.73
CA ILE A 6 -2.33 -2.55 1.38
C ILE A 6 -1.28 -3.61 1.69
N HIS A 7 -0.15 -3.57 0.96
CA HIS A 7 0.93 -4.54 1.14
C HIS A 7 2.26 -3.93 0.72
N GLN A 8 3.29 -4.00 1.58
CA GLN A 8 4.60 -3.40 1.31
C GLN A 8 5.18 -3.82 -0.04
N ASN A 9 5.02 -5.10 -0.40
CA ASN A 9 5.54 -5.69 -1.63
C ASN A 9 4.40 -6.11 -2.58
N PHE A 10 3.31 -5.32 -2.66
CA PHE A 10 2.17 -5.63 -3.52
C PHE A 10 2.64 -6.03 -4.94
N PRO A 11 2.15 -7.16 -5.51
CA PRO A 11 0.92 -7.86 -5.16
C PRO A 11 1.08 -8.99 -4.13
N GLY A 12 2.30 -9.42 -3.79
CA GLY A 12 2.55 -10.47 -2.81
C GLY A 12 1.60 -11.66 -2.93
N GLN A 13 1.02 -12.07 -1.80
CA GLN A 13 0.02 -13.14 -1.72
C GLN A 13 -1.34 -12.77 -2.34
N PHE A 14 -1.59 -11.51 -2.65
CA PHE A 14 -2.88 -11.04 -3.19
C PHE A 14 -2.96 -11.07 -4.71
N ARG A 15 -1.89 -11.47 -5.42
CA ARG A 15 -1.80 -11.40 -6.90
C ARG A 15 -3.02 -11.95 -7.63
N HIS A 16 -3.43 -13.17 -7.32
CA HIS A 16 -4.53 -13.82 -8.02
C HIS A 16 -5.89 -13.17 -7.71
N ILE A 17 -6.13 -12.81 -6.44
CA ILE A 17 -7.38 -12.17 -6.02
C ILE A 17 -7.48 -10.76 -6.61
N ALA A 18 -6.41 -9.97 -6.51
CA ALA A 18 -6.37 -8.62 -7.06
C ALA A 18 -6.56 -8.61 -8.57
N ARG A 19 -5.95 -9.58 -9.29
CA ARG A 19 -6.18 -9.74 -10.73
C ARG A 19 -7.63 -10.08 -11.04
N HIS A 20 -8.17 -11.10 -10.39
CA HIS A 20 -9.54 -11.54 -10.62
C HIS A 20 -10.56 -10.42 -10.38
N LEU A 21 -10.41 -9.67 -9.28
CA LEU A 21 -11.29 -8.54 -8.98
C LEU A 21 -11.13 -7.41 -9.99
N ALA A 22 -9.92 -7.13 -10.46
CA ALA A 22 -9.68 -6.08 -11.45
C ALA A 22 -10.25 -6.41 -12.85
N ASP A 23 -10.43 -7.70 -13.17
CA ASP A 23 -11.04 -8.15 -14.43
C ASP A 23 -12.57 -8.06 -14.42
N LEU A 24 -13.19 -7.80 -13.26
CA LEU A 24 -14.64 -7.67 -13.10
C LEU A 24 -15.09 -6.20 -13.14
N SER A 25 -16.04 -5.85 -14.02
CA SER A 25 -16.45 -4.46 -14.26
C SER A 25 -17.15 -3.78 -13.08
N ASN A 26 -17.63 -4.54 -12.10
CA ASN A 26 -18.30 -4.02 -10.91
C ASN A 26 -17.34 -3.69 -9.75
N PHE A 27 -16.03 -3.91 -9.92
CA PHE A 27 -15.00 -3.61 -8.92
C PHE A 27 -14.06 -2.51 -9.40
N ARG A 28 -13.77 -1.55 -8.52
CA ARG A 28 -12.64 -0.64 -8.65
C ARG A 28 -11.56 -1.10 -7.69
N VAL A 29 -10.42 -1.50 -8.23
CA VAL A 29 -9.32 -2.08 -7.44
C VAL A 29 -8.14 -1.11 -7.43
N LEU A 30 -7.74 -0.71 -6.22
CA LEU A 30 -6.53 0.08 -5.97
C LEU A 30 -5.58 -0.71 -5.06
N ALA A 31 -4.30 -0.35 -5.11
CA ALA A 31 -3.29 -0.90 -4.22
C ALA A 31 -2.41 0.20 -3.63
N ILE A 32 -1.90 -0.04 -2.42
CA ILE A 32 -0.86 0.74 -1.78
C ILE A 32 0.31 -0.20 -1.45
N GLY A 33 1.51 0.20 -1.87
CA GLY A 33 2.75 -0.52 -1.58
C GLY A 33 3.95 0.40 -1.40
N GLN A 34 5.10 -0.14 -0.99
CA GLN A 34 6.31 0.65 -0.91
C GLN A 34 6.89 0.92 -2.31
N ASP A 35 7.89 1.79 -2.40
CA ASP A 35 8.52 2.17 -3.67
C ASP A 35 9.01 0.98 -4.52
N HIS A 36 9.49 -0.06 -3.86
CA HIS A 36 10.02 -1.28 -4.46
C HIS A 36 8.94 -2.33 -4.76
N ALA A 37 7.67 -2.07 -4.44
CA ALA A 37 6.58 -2.97 -4.78
C ALA A 37 6.50 -3.15 -6.31
N PRO A 38 6.49 -4.39 -6.82
CA PRO A 38 6.48 -4.65 -8.26
C PRO A 38 5.16 -4.24 -8.93
N GLY A 39 4.04 -4.21 -8.20
CA GLY A 39 2.74 -3.87 -8.76
C GLY A 39 2.10 -4.98 -9.59
N LEU A 40 0.96 -4.65 -10.17
CA LEU A 40 0.19 -5.52 -11.05
C LEU A 40 -0.46 -4.62 -12.11
N ASP A 41 -0.19 -4.86 -13.40
CA ASP A 41 -0.56 -3.93 -14.49
C ASP A 41 -2.05 -3.56 -14.53
N SER A 42 -2.94 -4.46 -14.09
CA SER A 42 -4.39 -4.22 -14.04
C SER A 42 -4.85 -3.46 -12.79
N VAL A 43 -3.96 -3.07 -11.89
CA VAL A 43 -4.29 -2.43 -10.61
C VAL A 43 -3.42 -1.20 -10.40
N GLN A 44 -4.06 -0.04 -10.25
CA GLN A 44 -3.35 1.19 -9.93
C GLN A 44 -2.68 1.09 -8.56
N LEU A 45 -1.35 1.22 -8.55
CA LEU A 45 -0.51 1.13 -7.35
C LEU A 45 -0.08 2.53 -6.91
N HIS A 46 -0.54 2.95 -5.74
CA HIS A 46 0.00 4.11 -5.04
C HIS A 46 1.19 3.71 -4.17
N LYS A 47 2.30 4.44 -4.31
CA LYS A 47 3.56 4.15 -3.63
C LYS A 47 3.74 5.01 -2.38
N TYR A 48 4.39 4.46 -1.38
CA TYR A 48 4.79 5.19 -0.19
C TYR A 48 6.21 4.85 0.27
N ARG A 49 6.81 5.77 1.02
CA ARG A 49 8.09 5.59 1.70
C ARG A 49 7.99 6.04 3.16
N PRO A 50 8.30 5.19 4.15
CA PRO A 50 8.40 5.64 5.54
C PRO A 50 9.35 6.83 5.64
N HIS A 51 8.95 7.87 6.37
CA HIS A 51 9.70 9.13 6.48
C HIS A 51 11.08 8.96 7.15
N ARG A 52 11.31 7.84 7.83
CA ARG A 52 12.58 7.41 8.41
C ARG A 52 12.59 5.89 8.56
N LYS A 53 13.75 5.32 8.87
CA LYS A 53 13.89 3.95 9.35
C LYS A 53 13.68 3.89 10.87
N ALA A 54 13.39 2.70 11.39
CA ALA A 54 13.45 2.48 12.83
C ALA A 54 14.84 2.78 13.37
N SER A 55 14.91 3.28 14.61
CA SER A 55 16.18 3.70 15.19
C SER A 55 17.06 2.51 15.48
N SER A 56 18.36 2.61 15.19
CA SER A 56 19.35 1.61 15.61
C SER A 56 19.45 1.48 17.13
N LYS A 57 19.04 2.53 17.87
CA LYS A 57 18.98 2.55 19.33
C LYS A 57 17.70 1.95 19.91
N THR A 58 16.68 1.67 19.09
CA THR A 58 15.47 1.00 19.56
C THR A 58 15.82 -0.42 20.00
N HIS A 59 15.29 -0.81 21.16
CA HIS A 59 15.47 -2.16 21.70
C HIS A 59 15.14 -3.20 20.62
N PRO A 60 15.97 -4.26 20.41
CA PRO A 60 15.79 -5.20 19.30
C PRO A 60 14.38 -5.78 19.20
N TYR A 61 13.76 -6.10 20.34
CA TYR A 61 12.38 -6.64 20.38
C TYR A 61 11.27 -5.62 20.07
N ALA A 62 11.57 -4.31 20.11
CA ALA A 62 10.62 -3.26 19.75
C ALA A 62 10.85 -2.71 18.34
N ARG A 63 11.95 -3.07 17.67
CA ARG A 63 12.35 -2.50 16.38
C ARG A 63 11.34 -2.80 15.28
N THR A 64 10.88 -4.04 15.19
CA THR A 64 9.88 -4.45 14.19
C THR A 64 8.55 -3.73 14.38
N PHE A 65 8.16 -3.48 15.64
CA PHE A 65 6.97 -2.70 15.95
C PHE A 65 7.13 -1.24 15.51
N GLU A 66 8.28 -0.61 15.78
CA GLU A 66 8.56 0.75 15.29
C GLU A 66 8.50 0.82 13.76
N GLU A 67 9.09 -0.14 13.05
CA GLU A 67 9.00 -0.22 11.59
C GLU A 67 7.54 -0.31 11.12
N ALA A 68 6.73 -1.16 11.75
CA ALA A 68 5.31 -1.30 11.42
C ALA A 68 4.54 0.03 11.61
N VAL A 69 4.80 0.74 12.72
CA VAL A 69 4.20 2.06 12.98
C VAL A 69 4.59 3.07 11.91
N LEU A 70 5.87 3.14 11.54
CA LEU A 70 6.36 4.08 10.52
C LEU A 70 5.74 3.82 9.14
N ASN A 71 5.55 2.54 8.79
CA ASN A 71 4.86 2.14 7.57
C ASN A 71 3.38 2.55 7.62
N GLY A 72 2.66 2.19 8.68
CA GLY A 72 1.25 2.51 8.86
C GLY A 72 0.98 4.02 8.84
N GLN A 73 1.84 4.82 9.49
CA GLN A 73 1.76 6.28 9.47
C GLN A 73 1.84 6.84 8.05
N GLN A 74 2.73 6.29 7.21
CA GLN A 74 2.87 6.79 5.86
C GLN A 74 1.68 6.40 4.98
N VAL A 75 1.16 5.18 5.12
CA VAL A 75 -0.08 4.75 4.46
C VAL A 75 -1.24 5.66 4.85
N LEU A 76 -1.40 5.97 6.15
CA LEU A 76 -2.43 6.90 6.63
C LEU A 76 -2.29 8.30 6.00
N ARG A 77 -1.07 8.85 5.99
CA ARG A 77 -0.80 10.17 5.38
C ARG A 77 -1.12 10.19 3.88
N LEU A 78 -0.82 9.10 3.18
CA LEU A 78 -1.17 8.96 1.77
C LEU A 78 -2.69 9.01 1.61
N LEU A 79 -3.44 8.23 2.40
CA LEU A 79 -4.91 8.18 2.37
C LEU A 79 -5.55 9.54 2.67
N LEU A 80 -5.06 10.25 3.70
CA LEU A 80 -5.56 11.57 4.09
C LEU A 80 -5.32 12.66 3.03
N LYS A 81 -4.28 12.51 2.20
CA LYS A 81 -4.04 13.43 1.05
C LYS A 81 -5.00 13.21 -0.11
N GLY A 82 -5.86 12.20 -0.03
CA GLY A 82 -6.76 11.81 -1.11
C GLY A 82 -6.06 10.88 -2.09
N VAL A 83 -5.98 9.59 -1.76
CA VAL A 83 -5.75 8.51 -2.74
C VAL A 83 -6.93 8.41 -3.75
N VAL A 84 -7.97 9.24 -3.58
CA VAL A 84 -9.23 9.19 -4.32
C VAL A 84 -9.45 10.42 -5.23
N SER A 85 -8.50 11.36 -5.32
CA SER A 85 -8.64 12.55 -6.17
C SER A 85 -7.82 12.48 -7.46
N GLU A 86 -8.10 11.47 -8.29
CA GLU A 86 -7.90 11.56 -9.74
C GLU A 86 -9.03 10.79 -10.44
N ASN A 87 -10.21 11.42 -10.49
CA ASN A 87 -11.22 11.25 -11.53
C ASN A 87 -12.04 12.55 -11.56
N GLY A 88 -11.33 13.62 -11.89
CA GLY A 88 -11.88 14.94 -12.19
C GLY A 88 -11.59 15.28 -13.65
N LYS A 89 -12.09 14.44 -14.56
CA LYS A 89 -12.54 14.73 -15.93
C LYS A 89 -13.09 13.46 -16.55
#